data_AF-A0A7X9ZMM8-F1
#
_entry.id   AF-A0A7X9ZMM8-F1
#
_cell.length_a   1.000
_cell.length_b   1.000
_cell.length_c   1.000
_cell.angle_alpha   90.00
_cell.angle_beta   90.00
_cell.angle_gamma   90.00
#
_symmetry.space_group_name_H-M   'P 1'
#
loop_
_entity.id
_entity.type
_entity.pdbx_description
1 polymer ?
#
loop_
_entity_poly.entity_id
_entity_poly.type
_entity_poly.pdbx_seq_one_letter_code
_entity_poly.pdbx_strand_id
1 'polypeptide(L)'
;MSSPDTLMNTARFVVRFAWFANRFVLVAIVALVLGSFIFDAGFTDVVGESLPGADIVSAKTGMRLLALLGIVMAVVTDRLLGTLSAIVGTAAAGEPFVAINAQRLQFIGWCLLALQLCDIPGGLIARYFPAMGSAAPEVDISFAGWIAVLMAFVLARIFAVGSAMRDELEGTV
;
A
#
# COMPACT_ATOMS: atom_id res chain seq x y z
N MET A 1 17.03 21.68 -17.73
CA MET A 1 17.78 20.68 -16.94
C MET A 1 17.50 20.96 -15.48
N SER A 2 16.70 20.15 -14.81
CA SER A 2 16.51 20.27 -13.36
C SER A 2 17.84 19.95 -12.66
N SER A 3 18.25 20.78 -11.69
CA SER A 3 19.36 20.41 -10.80
C SER A 3 19.03 19.06 -10.14
N PRO A 4 20.00 18.15 -9.92
CA PRO A 4 19.83 16.94 -9.11
C PRO A 4 19.04 17.19 -7.81
N ASP A 5 19.20 18.37 -7.21
CA ASP A 5 18.51 18.80 -5.99
C ASP A 5 16.99 18.95 -6.18
N THR A 6 16.54 19.43 -7.35
CA THR A 6 15.12 19.64 -7.66
C THR A 6 14.39 18.31 -7.79
N LEU A 7 15.01 17.31 -8.42
CA LEU A 7 14.46 15.97 -8.61
C LEU A 7 14.26 15.28 -7.25
N MET A 8 15.26 15.35 -6.39
CA MET A 8 15.23 14.72 -5.08
C MET A 8 14.22 15.39 -4.13
N ASN A 9 14.12 16.71 -4.17
CA ASN A 9 13.11 17.45 -3.39
C ASN A 9 11.69 17.13 -3.86
N THR A 10 11.49 16.98 -5.17
CA THR A 10 10.20 16.55 -5.74
C THR A 10 9.85 15.14 -5.28
N ALA A 11 10.78 14.18 -5.35
CA ALA A 11 10.56 12.81 -4.89
C ALA A 11 10.17 12.76 -3.41
N ARG A 12 10.88 13.50 -2.54
CA ARG A 12 10.53 13.62 -1.11
C ARG A 12 9.13 14.17 -0.90
N PHE A 13 8.77 15.23 -1.62
CA PHE A 13 7.45 15.84 -1.53
C PHE A 13 6.35 14.85 -1.94
N VAL A 14 6.50 14.21 -3.09
CA VAL A 14 5.54 13.23 -3.62
C VAL A 14 5.33 12.07 -2.64
N VAL A 15 6.41 11.47 -2.13
CA VAL A 15 6.31 10.35 -1.18
C VAL A 15 5.64 10.78 0.11
N ARG A 16 5.99 11.96 0.66
CA ARG A 16 5.36 12.48 1.88
C ARG A 16 3.89 12.77 1.67
N PHE A 17 3.53 13.41 0.55
CA PHE A 17 2.14 13.67 0.21
C PHE A 17 1.34 12.37 0.11
N ALA A 18 1.84 11.39 -0.64
CA ALA A 18 1.22 10.07 -0.74
C ALA A 18 1.07 9.39 0.63
N TRP A 19 2.07 9.53 1.50
CA TRP A 19 2.05 8.97 2.85
C TRP A 19 0.98 9.60 3.73
N PHE A 20 0.86 10.94 3.72
CA PHE A 20 -0.21 11.65 4.42
C PHE A 20 -1.58 11.33 3.86
N ALA A 21 -1.72 11.26 2.53
CA ALA A 21 -2.97 10.88 1.87
C ALA A 21 -3.40 9.46 2.27
N ASN A 22 -2.48 8.49 2.29
CA ASN A 22 -2.75 7.13 2.74
C ASN A 22 -3.21 7.08 4.21
N ARG A 23 -2.59 7.87 5.09
CA ARG A 23 -3.03 7.97 6.50
C ARG A 23 -4.41 8.57 6.65
N PHE A 24 -4.72 9.59 5.86
CA PHE A 24 -6.06 10.17 5.83
C PHE A 24 -7.09 9.12 5.40
N VAL A 25 -6.81 8.36 4.33
CA VAL A 25 -7.66 7.25 3.88
C VAL A 25 -7.80 6.18 4.97
N LEU A 26 -6.72 5.80 5.65
CA LEU A 26 -6.76 4.85 6.76
C LEU A 26 -7.70 5.32 7.88
N VAL A 27 -7.58 6.57 8.32
CA VAL A 27 -8.47 7.13 9.35
C VAL A 27 -9.92 7.18 8.87
N ALA A 28 -10.15 7.58 7.61
CA ALA A 28 -11.49 7.61 7.03
C ALA A 28 -12.13 6.22 6.97
N ILE A 29 -11.40 5.19 6.52
CA ILE A 29 -11.91 3.81 6.46
C ILE A 29 -12.18 3.27 7.87
N VAL A 30 -11.29 3.52 8.84
CA VAL A 30 -11.53 3.13 10.25
C VAL A 30 -12.79 3.79 10.79
N ALA A 31 -12.98 5.09 10.54
CA ALA A 31 -14.17 5.82 10.94
C ALA A 31 -15.44 5.27 10.26
N LEU A 32 -15.37 4.91 8.97
CA LEU A 32 -16.48 4.28 8.24
C LEU A 32 -16.84 2.91 8.81
N VAL A 33 -15.85 2.07 9.11
CA VAL A 33 -16.09 0.75 9.72
C VAL A 33 -16.78 0.93 11.07
N LEU A 34 -16.23 1.75 11.96
CA LEU A 34 -16.82 2.01 13.28
C LEU A 34 -18.22 2.63 13.17
N GLY A 35 -18.38 3.64 12.31
CA GLY A 35 -19.65 4.31 12.05
C GLY A 35 -20.70 3.33 11.52
N SER A 36 -20.31 2.37 10.68
CA SER A 36 -21.23 1.35 10.17
C SER A 36 -21.84 0.50 11.28
N PHE A 37 -21.14 0.27 12.39
CA PHE A 37 -21.64 -0.51 13.54
C PHE A 37 -22.40 0.37 14.53
N ILE A 38 -21.92 1.59 14.79
CA ILE A 38 -22.55 2.53 15.73
C ILE A 38 -23.90 3.02 15.18
N PHE A 39 -23.97 3.30 13.88
CA PHE A 39 -25.16 3.81 13.19
C PHE A 39 -25.75 2.75 12.25
N ASP A 40 -25.94 1.53 12.76
CA ASP A 40 -26.33 0.37 11.94
C ASP A 40 -27.66 0.57 11.18
N ALA A 41 -28.65 1.23 11.81
CA ALA A 41 -29.92 1.57 11.16
C ALA A 41 -29.71 2.50 9.95
N GLY A 42 -29.00 3.62 10.16
CA GLY A 42 -28.70 4.55 9.06
C GLY A 42 -27.85 3.93 7.95
N PHE A 43 -26.90 3.04 8.30
CA PHE A 43 -26.16 2.28 7.29
C PHE A 43 -27.06 1.31 6.52
N THR A 44 -28.05 0.70 7.18
CA THR A 44 -29.07 -0.14 6.51
C THR A 44 -29.89 0.66 5.52
N ASP A 45 -30.33 1.86 5.89
CA ASP A 45 -31.10 2.73 5.01
C ASP A 45 -30.28 3.13 3.78
N VAL A 46 -29.04 3.61 3.98
CA VAL A 46 -28.12 3.98 2.90
C VAL A 46 -27.86 2.81 1.94
N VAL A 47 -27.62 1.61 2.47
CA VAL A 47 -27.39 0.41 1.64
C VAL A 47 -28.68 0.00 0.91
N GLY A 48 -29.84 0.07 1.56
CA GLY A 48 -31.13 -0.25 0.95
C GLY A 48 -31.52 0.70 -0.19
N GLU A 49 -31.24 1.99 -0.03
CA GLU A 49 -31.42 3.01 -1.08
C GLU A 49 -30.43 2.80 -2.24
N SER A 50 -29.17 2.47 -1.94
CA SER A 50 -28.11 2.29 -2.95
C SER A 50 -28.24 0.99 -3.72
N LEU A 51 -28.83 -0.05 -3.12
CA LEU A 51 -28.96 -1.40 -3.68
C LEU A 51 -30.40 -1.92 -3.51
N PRO A 52 -31.38 -1.38 -4.28
CA PRO A 52 -32.78 -1.76 -4.13
C PRO A 52 -33.01 -3.25 -4.42
N GLY A 53 -33.68 -3.95 -3.49
CA GLY A 53 -34.00 -5.37 -3.64
C GLY A 53 -32.83 -6.33 -3.38
N ALA A 54 -31.65 -5.83 -2.98
CA ALA A 54 -30.55 -6.66 -2.55
C ALA A 54 -30.76 -7.22 -1.14
N ASP A 55 -30.08 -8.33 -0.82
CA ASP A 55 -29.95 -8.79 0.56
C ASP A 55 -29.06 -7.81 1.35
N ILE A 56 -29.71 -6.93 2.11
CA ILE A 56 -29.05 -5.85 2.86
C ILE A 56 -28.07 -6.40 3.89
N VAL A 57 -28.38 -7.54 4.53
CA VAL A 57 -27.50 -8.15 5.54
C VAL A 57 -26.22 -8.64 4.88
N SER A 58 -26.35 -9.34 3.75
CA SER A 58 -25.20 -9.79 2.95
C SER A 58 -24.38 -8.61 2.41
N ALA A 59 -25.03 -7.60 1.83
CA ALA A 59 -24.36 -6.42 1.28
C ALA A 59 -23.54 -5.67 2.34
N LYS A 60 -24.14 -5.37 3.50
CA LYS A 60 -23.46 -4.71 4.63
C LYS A 60 -22.28 -5.53 5.14
N THR A 61 -22.45 -6.84 5.26
CA THR A 61 -21.40 -7.74 5.75
C THR A 61 -20.21 -7.74 4.78
N GLY A 62 -20.48 -7.87 3.47
CA GLY A 62 -19.46 -7.77 2.43
C GLY A 62 -18.72 -6.43 2.46
N MET A 63 -19.45 -5.30 2.51
CA MET A 63 -18.86 -3.96 2.57
C MET A 63 -17.97 -3.76 3.80
N ARG A 64 -18.38 -4.28 4.97
CA ARG A 64 -17.56 -4.25 6.20
C ARG A 64 -16.29 -5.07 6.06
N LEU A 65 -16.38 -6.28 5.50
CA LEU A 65 -15.20 -7.13 5.25
C LEU A 65 -14.25 -6.48 4.24
N LEU A 66 -14.78 -5.86 3.19
CA LEU A 66 -14.00 -5.13 2.21
C LEU A 66 -13.30 -3.91 2.84
N ALA A 67 -14.01 -3.16 3.69
CA ALA A 67 -13.42 -2.03 4.42
C ALA A 67 -12.33 -2.49 5.41
N LEU A 68 -12.51 -3.62 6.09
CA LEU A 68 -11.47 -4.22 6.95
C LEU A 68 -10.23 -4.63 6.13
N LEU A 69 -10.42 -5.21 4.95
CA LEU A 69 -9.32 -5.49 4.02
C LEU A 69 -8.62 -4.20 3.57
N GLY A 70 -9.39 -3.13 3.31
CA GLY A 70 -8.87 -1.79 3.02
C GLY A 70 -7.97 -1.23 4.13
N ILE A 71 -8.30 -1.49 5.41
CA ILE A 71 -7.44 -1.12 6.56
C ILE A 71 -6.11 -1.87 6.49
N VAL A 72 -6.13 -3.19 6.23
CA VAL A 72 -4.91 -3.99 6.09
C VAL A 72 -4.03 -3.43 4.97
N MET A 73 -4.62 -3.16 3.80
CA MET A 73 -3.93 -2.57 2.64
C MET A 73 -3.32 -1.21 2.97
N ALA A 74 -4.07 -0.34 3.64
CA ALA A 74 -3.60 1.00 4.02
C ALA A 74 -2.47 0.94 5.06
N VAL A 75 -2.50 0.00 6.00
CA VAL A 75 -1.41 -0.22 6.98
C VAL A 75 -0.15 -0.72 6.28
N VAL A 76 -0.26 -1.69 5.37
CA VAL A 76 0.89 -2.18 4.59
C VAL A 76 1.48 -1.06 3.73
N THR A 77 0.61 -0.25 3.09
CA THR A 77 1.01 0.91 2.29
C THR A 77 1.68 1.99 3.14
N ASP A 78 1.23 2.22 4.38
CA ASP A 78 1.88 3.15 5.31
C ASP A 78 3.34 2.74 5.60
N ARG A 79 3.57 1.44 5.84
CA ARG A 79 4.90 0.89 6.06
C ARG A 79 5.78 0.97 4.81
N LEU A 80 5.21 0.69 3.64
CA LEU A 80 5.88 0.84 2.36
C LEU A 80 6.34 2.29 2.13
N LEU A 81 5.43 3.26 2.28
CA LEU A 81 5.71 4.68 2.03
C LEU A 81 6.69 5.26 3.05
N GLY A 82 6.57 4.89 4.33
CA GLY A 82 7.56 5.27 5.35
C GLY A 82 8.96 4.74 5.05
N THR A 83 9.04 3.49 4.58
CA THR A 83 10.32 2.86 4.21
C THR A 83 10.92 3.50 2.95
N LEU A 84 10.09 3.78 1.94
CA LEU A 84 10.49 4.51 0.74
C LEU A 84 10.98 5.92 1.09
N SER A 85 10.28 6.64 1.97
CA SER A 85 10.71 7.95 2.45
C SER A 85 12.08 7.90 3.12
N ALA A 86 12.40 6.81 3.81
CA ALA A 86 13.70 6.64 4.46
C ALA A 86 14.83 6.40 3.44
N ILE A 87 14.58 5.63 2.37
CA ILE A 87 15.52 5.44 1.25
C ILE A 87 15.75 6.76 0.50
N VAL A 88 14.67 7.49 0.18
CA VAL A 88 14.78 8.81 -0.46
C VAL A 88 15.53 9.78 0.46
N GLY A 89 15.34 9.69 1.78
CA GLY A 89 16.06 10.47 2.77
C GLY A 89 17.58 10.30 2.70
N THR A 90 18.06 9.06 2.67
CA THR A 90 19.50 8.73 2.61
C THR A 90 20.11 9.01 1.25
N ALA A 91 19.42 8.70 0.15
CA ALA A 91 19.89 9.03 -1.20
C ALA A 91 20.11 10.55 -1.38
N ALA A 92 19.21 11.34 -0.82
CA ALA A 92 19.29 12.79 -0.85
C ALA A 92 20.36 13.39 0.09
N ALA A 93 20.87 12.60 1.03
CA ALA A 93 22.03 12.96 1.85
C ALA A 93 23.36 12.58 1.17
N GLY A 94 23.31 12.05 -0.07
CA GLY A 94 24.48 11.59 -0.80
C GLY A 94 24.87 10.14 -0.48
N GLU A 95 24.09 9.42 0.32
CA GLU A 95 24.40 8.06 0.78
C GLU A 95 23.35 7.02 0.33
N PRO A 96 23.16 6.82 -0.99
CA PRO A 96 22.17 5.86 -1.47
C PRO A 96 22.56 4.40 -1.19
N PHE A 97 23.85 4.07 -1.23
CA PHE A 97 24.38 2.71 -1.06
C PHE A 97 24.89 2.47 0.35
N VAL A 98 23.97 2.50 1.30
CA VAL A 98 24.21 2.05 2.68
C VAL A 98 23.54 0.69 2.88
N ALA A 99 24.17 -0.21 3.62
CA ALA A 99 23.66 -1.58 3.82
C ALA A 99 22.19 -1.63 4.31
N ILE A 100 21.77 -0.64 5.11
CA ILE A 100 20.39 -0.53 5.59
C ILE A 100 19.37 -0.30 4.46
N ASN A 101 19.74 0.37 3.37
CA ASN A 101 18.83 0.59 2.24
C ASN A 101 18.51 -0.70 1.49
N ALA A 102 19.44 -1.66 1.44
CA ALA A 102 19.17 -2.99 0.87
C ALA A 102 18.07 -3.72 1.65
N GLN A 103 18.13 -3.67 2.99
CA GLN A 103 17.11 -4.26 3.87
C GLN A 103 15.75 -3.55 3.73
N ARG A 104 15.76 -2.21 3.67
CA ARG A 104 14.55 -1.40 3.42
C ARG A 104 13.89 -1.76 2.11
N LEU A 105 14.68 -1.99 1.07
CA LEU A 105 14.16 -2.33 -0.25
C LEU A 105 13.61 -3.76 -0.32
N GLN A 106 14.25 -4.70 0.38
CA GLN A 106 13.70 -6.04 0.59
C GLN A 106 12.35 -5.98 1.33
N PHE A 107 12.26 -5.15 2.36
CA PHE A 107 11.00 -4.91 3.08
C PHE A 107 9.91 -4.32 2.17
N ILE A 108 10.24 -3.36 1.30
CA ILE A 108 9.31 -2.85 0.29
C ILE A 108 8.84 -3.99 -0.63
N GLY A 109 9.73 -4.89 -1.06
CA GLY A 109 9.34 -6.06 -1.85
C GLY A 109 8.31 -6.94 -1.15
N TRP A 110 8.47 -7.20 0.15
CA TRP A 110 7.48 -7.92 0.96
C TRP A 110 6.17 -7.16 1.11
N CYS A 111 6.19 -5.83 1.28
CA CYS A 111 4.96 -5.03 1.31
C CYS A 111 4.21 -5.11 -0.03
N LEU A 112 4.90 -4.97 -1.16
CA LEU A 112 4.29 -5.08 -2.48
C LEU A 112 3.68 -6.48 -2.69
N LEU A 113 4.37 -7.54 -2.27
CA LEU A 113 3.85 -8.90 -2.34
C LEU A 113 2.58 -9.05 -1.49
N ALA A 114 2.59 -8.53 -0.26
CA ALA A 114 1.43 -8.57 0.62
C ALA A 114 0.22 -7.85 0.01
N LEU A 115 0.43 -6.68 -0.62
CA LEU A 115 -0.63 -5.94 -1.32
C LEU A 115 -1.19 -6.77 -2.48
N GLN A 116 -0.33 -7.40 -3.29
CA GLN A 116 -0.75 -8.24 -4.41
C GLN A 116 -1.53 -9.49 -3.96
N LEU A 117 -1.19 -10.05 -2.80
CA LEU A 117 -1.91 -11.19 -2.22
C LEU A 117 -3.26 -10.80 -1.63
N CYS A 118 -3.52 -9.52 -1.34
CA CYS A 118 -4.82 -9.05 -0.84
C CYS A 118 -5.91 -9.07 -1.92
N ASP A 119 -5.55 -9.20 -3.19
CA ASP A 119 -6.52 -9.43 -4.28
C ASP A 119 -7.30 -10.74 -4.06
N ILE A 120 -6.67 -11.76 -3.46
CA ILE A 120 -7.30 -13.05 -3.16
C ILE A 120 -8.48 -12.90 -2.20
N PRO A 121 -8.33 -12.37 -0.96
CA PRO A 121 -9.47 -12.15 -0.09
C PRO A 121 -10.46 -11.13 -0.67
N GLY A 122 -10.02 -10.13 -1.43
CA GLY A 122 -10.92 -9.24 -2.16
C GLY A 122 -11.87 -10.00 -3.09
N GLY A 123 -11.32 -10.94 -3.87
CA GLY A 123 -12.10 -11.76 -4.81
C GLY A 123 -13.01 -12.75 -4.11
N LEU A 124 -12.56 -13.31 -2.98
CA LEU A 124 -13.42 -14.15 -2.13
C LEU A 124 -14.59 -13.35 -1.56
N ILE A 125 -14.36 -12.14 -1.06
CA ILE A 125 -15.44 -11.27 -0.54
C ILE A 125 -16.42 -10.94 -1.66
N ALA A 126 -15.95 -10.54 -2.85
CA ALA A 126 -16.81 -10.31 -4.02
C ALA A 126 -17.66 -11.53 -4.39
N ARG A 127 -17.06 -12.72 -4.37
CA ARG A 127 -17.73 -13.98 -4.72
C ARG A 127 -18.78 -14.41 -3.71
N TYR A 128 -18.50 -14.27 -2.41
CA TYR A 128 -19.40 -14.74 -1.34
C TYR A 128 -20.45 -13.70 -0.92
N PHE A 129 -20.24 -12.42 -1.25
CA PHE A 129 -21.17 -11.33 -0.96
C PHE A 129 -21.60 -10.59 -2.24
N PRO A 130 -22.25 -11.27 -3.21
CA PRO A 130 -22.66 -10.67 -4.48
C PRO A 130 -23.68 -9.54 -4.30
N ALA A 131 -24.38 -9.50 -3.16
CA ALA A 131 -25.32 -8.45 -2.81
C ALA A 131 -24.68 -7.06 -2.67
N MET A 132 -23.34 -6.96 -2.59
CA MET A 132 -22.63 -5.67 -2.63
C MET A 132 -22.81 -4.91 -3.95
N GLY A 133 -23.25 -5.58 -5.03
CA GLY A 133 -23.44 -4.96 -6.34
C GLY A 133 -22.16 -4.28 -6.84
N SER A 134 -22.27 -3.02 -7.26
CA SER A 134 -21.14 -2.22 -7.75
C SER A 134 -20.06 -1.89 -6.71
N ALA A 135 -20.31 -2.16 -5.43
CA ALA A 135 -19.29 -2.01 -4.39
C ALA A 135 -18.31 -3.20 -4.32
N ALA A 136 -18.62 -4.32 -4.98
CA ALA A 136 -17.70 -5.45 -5.06
C ALA A 136 -16.44 -5.05 -5.85
N PRO A 137 -15.23 -5.40 -5.38
CA PRO A 137 -14.00 -5.10 -6.12
C PRO A 137 -13.94 -5.91 -7.41
N GLU A 138 -13.54 -5.26 -8.50
CA GLU A 138 -13.06 -5.94 -9.70
C GLU A 138 -11.65 -6.45 -9.40
N VAL A 139 -11.50 -7.77 -9.33
CA VAL A 139 -10.23 -8.41 -8.99
C VAL A 139 -9.52 -8.86 -10.25
N ASP A 140 -8.50 -8.08 -10.62
CA ASP A 140 -7.62 -8.37 -11.73
C ASP A 140 -6.19 -8.63 -11.26
N ILE A 141 -5.55 -9.65 -11.83
CA ILE A 141 -4.15 -9.96 -11.56
C ILE A 141 -3.28 -8.92 -12.26
N SER A 142 -2.65 -8.04 -11.47
CA SER A 142 -1.76 -7.00 -11.99
C SER A 142 -0.39 -7.57 -12.37
N PHE A 143 -0.18 -7.87 -13.66
CA PHE A 143 1.13 -8.30 -14.16
C PHE A 143 2.25 -7.29 -13.82
N ALA A 144 1.95 -5.99 -13.95
CA ALA A 144 2.88 -4.93 -13.58
C ALA A 144 3.18 -4.92 -12.06
N GLY A 145 2.18 -5.20 -11.22
CA GLY A 145 2.34 -5.35 -9.77
C GLY A 145 3.31 -6.48 -9.42
N TRP A 146 3.14 -7.66 -10.02
CA TRP A 146 4.05 -8.79 -9.84
C TRP A 146 5.48 -8.49 -10.31
N ILE A 147 5.64 -7.78 -11.44
CA ILE A 147 6.95 -7.31 -11.87
C ILE A 147 7.55 -6.35 -10.83
N ALA A 148 6.77 -5.42 -10.28
CA ALA A 148 7.27 -4.50 -9.26
C ALA A 148 7.77 -5.23 -8.00
N VAL A 149 7.07 -6.30 -7.57
CA VAL A 149 7.52 -7.17 -6.48
C VAL A 149 8.89 -7.77 -6.78
N LEU A 150 9.04 -8.41 -7.95
CA LEU A 150 10.30 -9.01 -8.37
C LEU A 150 11.43 -7.98 -8.46
N MET A 151 11.14 -6.82 -9.06
CA MET A 151 12.10 -5.73 -9.22
C MET A 151 12.56 -5.18 -7.88
N ALA A 152 11.68 -5.06 -6.88
CA ALA A 152 12.07 -4.63 -5.54
C ALA A 152 13.08 -5.60 -4.90
N PHE A 153 12.85 -6.91 -5.00
CA PHE A 153 13.81 -7.90 -4.50
C PHE A 153 15.13 -7.91 -5.28
N VAL A 154 15.08 -7.77 -6.61
CA VAL A 154 16.27 -7.69 -7.45
C VAL A 154 17.10 -6.45 -7.08
N LEU A 155 16.45 -5.29 -6.97
CA LEU A 155 17.12 -4.05 -6.59
C LEU A 155 17.67 -4.14 -5.15
N ALA A 156 16.99 -4.82 -4.23
CA ALA A 156 17.51 -5.06 -2.87
C ALA A 156 18.83 -5.82 -2.90
N ARG A 157 18.95 -6.86 -3.74
CA ARG A 157 20.19 -7.61 -3.94
C ARG A 157 21.28 -6.74 -4.57
N ILE A 158 20.94 -5.94 -5.58
CA ILE A 158 21.89 -5.02 -6.24
C ILE A 158 22.43 -4.00 -5.23
N PHE A 159 21.57 -3.44 -4.37
CA PHE A 159 21.98 -2.51 -3.33
C PHE A 159 22.89 -3.15 -2.29
N ALA A 160 22.64 -4.41 -1.90
CA ALA A 160 23.50 -5.14 -0.97
C ALA A 160 24.92 -5.36 -1.53
N VAL A 161 25.01 -5.74 -2.81
CA VAL A 161 26.31 -5.87 -3.50
C VAL A 161 26.98 -4.50 -3.63
N GLY A 162 26.23 -3.47 -4.01
CA GLY A 162 26.75 -2.11 -4.14
C GLY A 162 27.29 -1.53 -2.83
N SER A 163 26.64 -1.81 -1.68
CA SER A 163 27.16 -1.40 -0.38
C SER A 163 28.45 -2.14 -0.01
N ALA A 164 28.54 -3.45 -0.28
CA ALA A 164 29.76 -4.20 0.01
C ALA A 164 30.97 -3.69 -0.82
N MET A 165 30.75 -3.39 -2.10
CA MET A 165 31.79 -2.80 -2.95
C MET A 165 32.24 -1.41 -2.47
N ARG A 166 31.31 -0.60 -1.93
CA ARG A 166 31.64 0.70 -1.34
C ARG A 166 32.54 0.54 -0.11
N ASP A 167 32.17 -0.38 0.79
CA ASP A 167 32.92 -0.63 2.03
C ASP A 167 34.35 -1.11 1.73
N GLU A 168 34.52 -1.96 0.71
CA GLU A 168 35.85 -2.40 0.25
C GLU A 168 36.70 -1.23 -0.25
N LEU A 169 36.13 -0.29 -1.00
CA LEU A 169 36.84 0.89 -1.50
C LEU A 169 37.24 1.85 -0.37
N GLU A 170 36.35 2.09 0.60
CA GLU A 170 36.63 2.92 1.77
C GLU A 170 37.69 2.30 2.70
N GLY A 171 37.88 0.98 2.67
CA GLY A 171 38.92 0.28 3.44
C GLY A 171 40.32 0.27 2.81
N THR A 172 40.49 0.81 1.60
CA THR A 172 41.77 0.82 0.86
C THR A 172 42.53 2.15 0.91
N VAL A 173 42.01 3.15 1.63
CA VAL A 173 42.62 4.49 1.82
C VAL A 173 43.36 4.63 3.14
#